data_AF-A0A377YW03-F1
#
_entry.id   AF-A0A377YW03-F1
#
_cell.length_a   1.000
_cell.length_b   1.000
_cell.length_c   1.000
_cell.angle_alpha   90.00
_cell.angle_beta   90.00
_cell.angle_gamma   90.00
#
_symmetry.space_group_name_H-M   'P 1'
#
loop_
_entity.id
_entity.type
_entity.pdbx_description
1 polymer ?
#
loop_
_entity_poly.entity_id
_entity_poly.type
_entity_poly.pdbx_seq_one_letter_code
_entity_poly.pdbx_strand_id
1 'polypeptide(L)'
;MQIRLRSEILSVERDEQGYRLQVNGETLMTKKLVIASGGLSMPGLGASPFGYKVAEQFGLKVLPTRAGLVPFTLHKPLLEQLQVLSGVSVPSTITAENGTLFRENLLFTHRGLSGPAVLQISSYWQPGEFVTVNLLPDCDLDDFLNEQRSAHPNQSLKNTLAMQLPKRLVECLQQLGRYLM
;
A
#
# COMPACT_ATOMS: atom_id res chain seq x y z
N MET A 1 26.23 8.00 25.14
CA MET A 1 24.78 7.82 24.92
C MET A 1 24.32 6.67 25.80
N GLN A 2 23.30 6.87 26.63
CA GLN A 2 22.72 5.81 27.46
C GLN A 2 21.41 5.36 26.82
N ILE A 3 21.16 4.05 26.75
CA ILE A 3 19.95 3.47 26.18
C ILE A 3 19.24 2.67 27.27
N ARG A 4 17.96 2.98 27.52
CA ARG A 4 17.09 2.22 28.44
C ARG A 4 16.02 1.52 27.60
N LEU A 5 16.07 0.20 27.56
CA LEU A 5 15.03 -0.63 26.92
C LEU A 5 13.95 -1.02 27.93
N ARG A 6 12.82 -1.56 27.45
CA ARG A 6 11.67 -1.99 28.29
C ARG A 6 11.23 -0.89 29.26
N SER A 7 11.32 0.36 28.83
CA SER A 7 11.10 1.55 29.62
C SER A 7 9.98 2.35 28.95
N GLU A 8 8.74 2.09 29.35
CA GLU A 8 7.58 2.77 28.77
C GLU A 8 7.42 4.14 29.41
N ILE A 9 7.17 5.17 28.58
CA ILE A 9 6.85 6.50 29.07
C ILE A 9 5.34 6.55 29.36
N LEU A 10 4.99 6.72 30.63
CA LEU A 10 3.61 6.72 31.10
C LEU A 10 2.99 8.13 31.06
N SER A 11 3.78 9.16 31.35
CA SER A 11 3.35 10.56 31.25
C SER A 11 4.52 11.49 30.95
N VAL A 12 4.17 12.64 30.37
CA VAL A 12 5.08 13.76 30.12
C VAL A 12 4.44 15.00 30.69
N GLU A 13 5.16 15.74 31.52
CA GLU A 13 4.74 17.04 32.03
C GLU A 13 5.81 18.08 31.72
N ARG A 14 5.42 19.35 31.69
CA ARG A 14 6.35 20.47 31.49
C ARG A 14 6.12 21.55 32.53
N ASP A 15 7.20 22.00 33.13
CA ASP A 15 7.24 23.14 34.06
C ASP A 15 8.31 24.17 33.63
N GLU A 16 8.59 25.15 34.48
CA GLU A 16 9.61 26.18 34.23
C GLU A 16 11.05 25.60 34.13
N GLN A 17 11.29 24.43 34.72
CA GLN A 17 12.61 23.80 34.81
C GLN A 17 12.87 22.82 33.66
N GLY A 18 11.82 22.37 32.96
CA GLY A 18 11.93 21.54 31.76
C GLY A 18 10.79 20.52 31.65
N TYR A 19 11.15 19.29 31.28
CA TYR A 19 10.24 18.17 31.14
C TYR A 19 10.44 17.16 32.26
N ARG A 20 9.34 16.64 32.78
CA ARG A 20 9.27 15.54 33.74
C ARG A 20 8.60 14.34 33.09
N LEU A 21 9.23 13.17 33.16
CA LEU A 21 8.76 11.93 32.56
C LEU A 21 8.53 10.89 33.64
N GLN A 22 7.39 10.20 33.60
CA GLN A 22 7.18 8.98 34.38
C GLN A 22 7.55 7.76 33.54
N VAL A 23 8.50 6.96 34.02
CA VAL A 23 9.06 5.81 33.30
C VAL A 23 9.15 4.61 34.23
N ASN A 24 8.30 3.61 34.06
CA ASN A 24 8.26 2.41 34.91
C ASN A 24 8.29 2.69 36.44
N GLY A 25 7.61 3.76 36.90
CA GLY A 25 7.59 4.16 38.31
C GLY A 25 8.79 5.01 38.76
N GLU A 26 9.73 5.32 37.88
CA GLU A 26 10.79 6.30 38.10
C GLU A 26 10.43 7.65 37.47
N THR A 27 10.94 8.73 38.06
CA THR A 27 10.84 10.07 37.49
C THR A 27 12.16 10.48 36.84
N LEU A 28 12.11 10.87 35.57
CA LEU A 28 13.25 11.47 34.86
C LEU A 28 12.98 12.94 34.56
N MET A 29 14.02 13.77 34.68
CA MET A 29 13.95 15.21 34.37
C MET A 29 14.94 15.57 33.26
N THR A 30 14.51 16.40 32.32
CA THR A 30 15.38 16.90 31.24
C THR A 30 14.96 18.29 30.80
N LYS A 31 15.92 19.11 30.36
CA LYS A 31 15.63 20.43 29.77
C LYS A 31 15.10 20.33 28.34
N LYS A 32 15.41 19.23 27.63
CA LYS A 32 15.03 19.02 26.22
C LYS A 32 14.48 17.61 26.04
N LEU A 33 13.34 17.51 25.35
CA LEU A 33 12.68 16.25 25.04
C LEU A 33 12.49 16.14 23.52
N VAL A 34 12.90 15.00 22.95
CA VAL A 34 12.69 14.67 21.54
C VAL A 34 11.70 13.50 21.48
N ILE A 35 10.61 13.69 20.75
CA ILE A 35 9.60 12.65 20.54
C ILE A 35 9.92 11.94 19.22
N ALA A 36 10.39 10.70 19.33
CA ALA A 36 10.75 9.84 18.20
C ALA A 36 10.04 8.47 18.29
N SER A 37 8.78 8.45 18.73
CA SER A 37 8.01 7.23 19.03
C SER A 37 7.44 6.51 17.81
N GLY A 38 7.75 6.97 16.60
CA GLY A 38 7.18 6.42 15.36
C GLY A 38 5.70 6.72 15.17
N GLY A 39 5.04 5.93 14.33
CA GLY A 39 3.60 6.05 14.01
C GLY A 39 2.77 4.87 14.52
N LEU A 40 1.63 4.62 13.89
CA LEU A 40 0.64 3.61 14.33
C LEU A 40 0.83 2.23 13.67
N SER A 41 1.77 2.09 12.73
CA SER A 41 1.96 0.84 11.98
C SER A 41 2.62 -0.24 12.84
N MET A 42 2.15 -1.49 12.74
CA MET A 42 2.67 -2.65 13.46
C MET A 42 2.60 -2.52 15.00
N PRO A 43 1.40 -2.39 15.60
CA PRO A 43 1.23 -2.26 17.05
C PRO A 43 1.86 -3.41 17.85
N GLY A 44 1.86 -4.64 17.30
CA GLY A 44 2.51 -5.80 17.92
C GLY A 44 4.03 -5.68 18.06
N LEU A 45 4.68 -4.73 17.38
CA LEU A 45 6.10 -4.41 17.52
C LEU A 45 6.37 -3.21 18.44
N GLY A 46 5.34 -2.70 19.13
CA GLY A 46 5.46 -1.59 20.08
C GLY A 46 5.09 -0.21 19.51
N ALA A 47 4.54 -0.15 18.29
CA ALA A 47 3.98 1.10 17.77
C ALA A 47 2.78 1.56 18.61
N SER A 48 2.72 2.85 18.90
CA SER A 48 1.71 3.42 19.81
C SER A 48 1.36 4.85 19.40
N PRO A 49 0.19 5.36 19.85
CA PRO A 49 -0.19 6.73 19.56
C PRO A 49 0.52 7.78 20.44
N PHE A 50 1.54 7.39 21.23
CA PHE A 50 2.14 8.22 22.27
C PHE A 50 2.57 9.61 21.76
N GLY A 51 3.30 9.68 20.65
CA GLY A 51 3.78 10.95 20.12
C GLY A 51 2.64 11.90 19.71
N TYR A 52 1.54 11.36 19.16
CA TYR A 52 0.36 12.15 18.81
C TYR A 52 -0.32 12.71 20.07
N LYS A 53 -0.48 11.89 21.11
CA LYS A 53 -1.06 12.32 22.38
C LYS A 53 -0.23 13.41 23.06
N VAL A 54 1.10 13.30 23.02
CA VAL A 54 2.00 14.33 23.55
C VAL A 54 1.88 15.62 22.74
N ALA A 55 1.77 15.53 21.42
CA ALA A 55 1.56 16.70 20.57
C ALA A 55 0.24 17.42 20.92
N GLU A 56 -0.87 16.67 21.02
CA GLU A 56 -2.17 17.19 21.43
C GLU A 56 -2.14 17.84 22.82
N GLN A 57 -1.49 17.18 23.79
CA GLN A 57 -1.32 17.69 25.15
C GLN A 57 -0.66 19.08 25.17
N PHE A 58 0.31 19.32 24.29
CA PHE A 58 0.99 20.61 24.16
C PHE A 58 0.34 21.57 23.14
N GLY A 59 -0.90 21.30 22.74
CA GLY A 59 -1.70 22.17 21.87
C GLY A 59 -1.27 22.16 20.40
N LEU A 60 -0.49 21.17 19.97
CA LEU A 60 -0.11 21.01 18.57
C LEU A 60 -1.23 20.29 17.79
N LYS A 61 -1.53 20.80 16.60
CA LYS A 61 -2.50 20.18 15.70
C LYS A 61 -1.97 18.84 15.16
N VAL A 62 -2.69 17.76 15.42
CA VAL A 62 -2.47 16.45 14.80
C VAL A 62 -3.37 16.30 13.57
N LEU A 63 -2.79 15.95 12.43
CA LEU A 63 -3.56 15.65 11.21
C LEU A 63 -4.17 14.25 11.27
N PRO A 64 -5.33 14.01 10.61
CA PRO A 64 -5.92 12.68 10.56
C PRO A 64 -4.93 11.62 10.07
N THR A 65 -4.77 10.56 10.84
CA THR A 65 -3.87 9.45 10.51
C THR A 65 -4.61 8.39 9.72
N ARG A 66 -3.98 7.86 8.68
CA ARG A 66 -4.46 6.70 7.93
C ARG A 66 -3.28 5.80 7.58
N ALA A 67 -3.56 4.53 7.31
CA ALA A 67 -2.54 3.61 6.85
C ALA A 67 -2.07 4.02 5.44
N GLY A 68 -0.77 4.09 5.23
CA GLY A 68 -0.13 4.32 3.94
C GLY A 68 0.86 3.20 3.65
N LEU A 69 1.21 3.00 2.38
CA LEU A 69 2.02 1.87 1.93
C LEU A 69 1.41 0.53 2.32
N VAL A 70 0.10 0.38 2.09
CA VAL A 70 -0.68 -0.82 2.42
C VAL A 70 -1.21 -1.51 1.16
N PRO A 71 -1.41 -2.83 1.20
CA PRO A 71 -2.09 -3.54 0.12
C PRO A 71 -3.56 -3.15 0.05
N PHE A 72 -4.17 -3.33 -1.12
CA PHE A 72 -5.61 -3.23 -1.29
C PHE A 72 -6.29 -4.58 -1.08
N THR A 73 -7.38 -4.57 -0.31
CA THR A 73 -8.29 -5.71 -0.22
C THR A 73 -9.33 -5.62 -1.34
N LEU A 74 -9.60 -6.74 -2.02
CA LEU A 74 -10.65 -6.80 -3.03
C LEU A 74 -11.97 -7.28 -2.43
N HIS A 75 -13.08 -6.76 -2.95
CA HIS A 75 -14.42 -7.24 -2.61
C HIS A 75 -14.62 -8.68 -3.11
N LYS A 76 -15.47 -9.46 -2.43
CA LYS A 76 -15.59 -10.92 -2.61
C LYS A 76 -15.77 -11.38 -4.07
N PRO A 77 -16.74 -10.88 -4.85
CA PRO A 77 -16.91 -11.27 -6.25
C PRO A 77 -15.63 -11.21 -7.09
N LEU A 78 -14.91 -10.08 -7.04
CA LEU A 78 -13.67 -9.92 -7.78
C LEU A 78 -12.51 -10.71 -7.16
N LEU A 79 -12.48 -10.83 -5.83
CA LEU A 79 -11.47 -11.63 -5.13
C LEU A 79 -11.58 -13.11 -5.49
N GLU A 80 -12.77 -13.68 -5.56
CA GLU A 80 -12.99 -15.10 -5.90
C GLU A 80 -12.41 -15.45 -7.28
N GLN A 81 -12.50 -14.51 -8.22
CA GLN A 81 -11.97 -14.64 -9.57
C GLN A 81 -10.45 -14.42 -9.61
N LEU A 82 -9.93 -13.43 -8.88
CA LEU A 82 -8.51 -13.04 -8.95
C LEU A 82 -7.59 -13.75 -7.95
N GLN A 83 -8.11 -14.34 -6.86
CA GLN A 83 -7.29 -14.99 -5.82
C GLN A 83 -6.48 -16.18 -6.36
N VAL A 84 -6.97 -16.82 -7.43
CA VAL A 84 -6.26 -17.90 -8.14
C VAL A 84 -4.96 -17.40 -8.77
N LEU A 85 -4.75 -16.09 -8.88
CA LEU A 85 -3.52 -15.46 -9.34
C LEU A 85 -2.55 -15.15 -8.21
N SER A 86 -2.85 -15.51 -6.95
CA SER A 86 -1.95 -15.24 -5.83
C SER A 86 -0.50 -15.68 -6.14
N GLY A 87 0.44 -14.75 -5.97
CA GLY A 87 1.85 -14.93 -6.30
C GLY A 87 2.25 -14.49 -7.72
N VAL A 88 1.30 -14.23 -8.62
CA VAL A 88 1.58 -13.64 -9.93
C VAL A 88 1.94 -12.16 -9.76
N SER A 89 3.06 -11.76 -10.36
CA SER A 89 3.55 -10.39 -10.36
C SER A 89 3.75 -9.93 -11.80
N VAL A 90 3.35 -8.70 -12.11
CA VAL A 90 3.52 -8.11 -13.45
C VAL A 90 3.96 -6.65 -13.36
N PRO A 91 4.85 -6.18 -14.25
CA PRO A 91 5.10 -4.76 -14.44
C PRO A 91 3.79 -4.07 -14.81
N SER A 92 3.51 -2.92 -14.17
CA SER A 92 2.25 -2.22 -14.37
C SER A 92 2.43 -0.72 -14.16
N THR A 93 1.45 0.06 -14.61
CA THR A 93 1.20 1.38 -14.03
C THR A 93 -0.11 1.37 -13.28
N ILE A 94 -0.16 2.08 -12.16
CA ILE A 94 -1.38 2.29 -11.39
C ILE A 94 -1.60 3.80 -11.19
N THR A 95 -2.83 4.24 -11.44
CA THR A 95 -3.21 5.65 -11.40
C THR A 95 -4.37 5.85 -10.42
N ALA A 96 -4.25 6.82 -9.52
CA ALA A 96 -5.33 7.26 -8.64
C ALA A 96 -6.21 8.32 -9.33
N GLU A 97 -7.41 8.57 -8.80
CA GLU A 97 -8.34 9.56 -9.38
C GLU A 97 -7.77 10.98 -9.46
N ASN A 98 -6.86 11.33 -8.54
CA ASN A 98 -6.17 12.62 -8.56
C ASN A 98 -5.06 12.74 -9.63
N GLY A 99 -4.87 11.70 -10.45
CA GLY A 99 -3.88 11.66 -11.53
C GLY A 99 -2.48 11.21 -11.10
N THR A 100 -2.24 10.94 -9.81
CA THR A 100 -0.96 10.37 -9.38
C THR A 100 -0.77 8.98 -10.01
N LEU A 101 0.39 8.76 -10.62
CA LEU A 101 0.73 7.53 -11.31
C LEU A 101 2.04 6.95 -10.76
N PHE A 102 2.07 5.63 -10.55
CA PHE A 102 3.28 4.88 -10.27
C PHE A 102 3.48 3.76 -11.28
N ARG A 103 4.72 3.60 -11.76
CA ARG A 103 5.13 2.51 -12.65
C ARG A 103 6.00 1.53 -11.89
N GLU A 104 5.43 0.40 -11.52
CA GLU A 104 6.08 -0.62 -10.69
C GLU A 104 5.39 -1.98 -10.84
N ASN A 105 5.95 -3.01 -10.21
CA ASN A 105 5.30 -4.32 -10.17
C ASN A 105 4.02 -4.31 -9.32
N LEU A 106 2.95 -4.85 -9.86
CA LEU A 106 1.74 -5.24 -9.14
C LEU A 106 1.81 -6.73 -8.81
N LEU A 107 1.42 -7.08 -7.59
CA LEU A 107 1.37 -8.46 -7.08
C LEU A 107 -0.08 -8.84 -6.73
N PHE A 108 -0.56 -9.93 -7.30
CA PHE A 108 -1.83 -10.55 -6.88
C PHE A 108 -1.61 -11.37 -5.60
N THR A 109 -2.56 -11.29 -4.67
CA THR A 109 -2.51 -11.98 -3.37
C THR A 109 -3.85 -12.63 -3.05
N HIS A 110 -3.87 -13.54 -2.08
CA HIS A 110 -5.08 -14.18 -1.57
C HIS A 110 -6.11 -13.22 -0.93
N ARG A 111 -5.76 -11.94 -0.68
CA ARG A 111 -6.69 -10.94 -0.11
C ARG A 111 -7.01 -9.79 -1.07
N GLY A 112 -6.27 -9.68 -2.18
CA GLY A 112 -6.39 -8.57 -3.11
C GLY A 112 -5.07 -8.24 -3.79
N LEU A 113 -4.72 -6.97 -3.87
CA LEU A 113 -3.58 -6.46 -4.63
C LEU A 113 -2.48 -5.91 -3.71
N SER A 114 -1.22 -6.13 -4.09
CA SER A 114 -0.03 -5.67 -3.40
C SER A 114 1.07 -5.35 -4.43
N GLY A 115 2.33 -5.35 -4.00
CA GLY A 115 3.48 -5.00 -4.82
C GLY A 115 3.77 -3.50 -4.78
N PRO A 116 4.99 -3.07 -5.15
CA PRO A 116 5.40 -1.68 -4.99
C PRO A 116 4.44 -0.67 -5.63
N ALA A 117 3.82 -1.00 -6.78
CA ALA A 117 2.83 -0.14 -7.42
C ALA A 117 1.64 0.17 -6.47
N VAL A 118 1.05 -0.88 -5.89
CA VAL A 118 -0.11 -0.77 -5.01
C VAL A 118 0.26 -0.09 -3.68
N LEU A 119 1.42 -0.45 -3.12
CA LEU A 119 1.87 0.18 -1.87
C LEU A 119 2.05 1.69 -2.07
N GLN A 120 2.72 2.12 -3.13
CA GLN A 120 2.93 3.55 -3.41
C GLN A 120 1.59 4.29 -3.61
N ILE A 121 0.70 3.76 -4.47
CA ILE A 121 -0.56 4.44 -4.78
C ILE A 121 -1.54 4.46 -3.61
N SER A 122 -1.46 3.52 -2.66
CA SER A 122 -2.34 3.49 -1.48
C SER A 122 -2.29 4.78 -0.66
N SER A 123 -1.16 5.50 -0.72
CA SER A 123 -0.97 6.79 -0.06
C SER A 123 -1.66 7.96 -0.76
N TYR A 124 -2.23 7.76 -1.95
CA TYR A 124 -2.93 8.77 -2.75
C TYR A 124 -4.41 8.45 -2.96
N TRP A 125 -4.77 7.18 -2.89
CA TRP A 125 -6.15 6.69 -2.90
C TRP A 125 -6.91 7.02 -1.60
N GLN A 126 -8.20 7.31 -1.69
CA GLN A 126 -9.14 7.43 -0.58
C GLN A 126 -10.25 6.38 -0.65
N PRO A 127 -10.83 5.97 0.50
CA PRO A 127 -11.99 5.08 0.52
C PRO A 127 -13.12 5.57 -0.38
N GLY A 128 -13.52 4.73 -1.34
CA GLY A 128 -14.56 5.04 -2.33
C GLY A 128 -14.04 5.45 -3.69
N GLU A 129 -12.77 5.83 -3.81
CA GLU A 129 -12.13 6.14 -5.09
C GLU A 129 -11.77 4.87 -5.86
N PHE A 130 -11.70 5.00 -7.18
CA PHE A 130 -11.15 3.97 -8.06
C PHE A 130 -9.64 4.14 -8.25
N VAL A 131 -9.00 3.05 -8.66
CA VAL A 131 -7.64 3.08 -9.23
C VAL A 131 -7.68 2.38 -10.58
N THR A 132 -6.95 2.92 -11.54
CA THR A 132 -6.80 2.33 -12.87
C THR A 132 -5.47 1.60 -12.97
N VAL A 133 -5.48 0.36 -13.45
CA VAL A 133 -4.27 -0.44 -13.64
C VAL A 133 -4.07 -0.69 -15.12
N ASN A 134 -2.92 -0.27 -15.65
CA ASN A 134 -2.43 -0.72 -16.95
C ASN A 134 -1.45 -1.88 -16.74
N LEU A 135 -1.83 -3.06 -17.22
CA LEU A 135 -1.03 -4.29 -17.11
C LEU A 135 0.02 -4.42 -18.22
N LEU A 136 -0.01 -3.54 -19.22
CA LEU A 136 0.87 -3.52 -20.39
C LEU A 136 1.42 -2.10 -20.60
N PRO A 137 2.18 -1.53 -19.65
CA PRO A 137 2.63 -0.15 -19.73
C PRO A 137 3.68 0.12 -20.83
N ASP A 138 4.30 -0.94 -21.37
CA ASP A 138 5.35 -0.87 -22.38
C ASP A 138 4.90 -1.34 -23.77
N CYS A 139 3.61 -1.62 -23.92
CA CYS A 139 3.06 -2.18 -25.15
C CYS A 139 1.85 -1.36 -25.57
N ASP A 140 1.92 -0.79 -26.77
CA ASP A 140 0.71 -0.35 -27.46
C ASP A 140 -0.05 -1.60 -27.90
N LEU A 141 -1.14 -1.88 -27.18
CA LEU A 141 -1.88 -3.12 -27.35
C LEU A 141 -2.51 -3.21 -28.74
N ASP A 142 -2.99 -2.10 -29.30
CA ASP A 142 -3.70 -2.11 -30.58
C ASP A 142 -2.70 -2.39 -31.72
N ASP A 143 -1.56 -1.72 -31.71
CA ASP A 143 -0.49 -1.96 -32.69
C ASP A 143 0.03 -3.41 -32.58
N PHE A 144 0.31 -3.88 -31.36
CA PHE A 144 0.76 -5.24 -31.11
C PHE A 144 -0.24 -6.28 -31.65
N LEU A 145 -1.53 -6.10 -31.37
CA LEU A 145 -2.56 -7.03 -31.85
C LEU A 145 -2.70 -7.00 -33.38
N ASN A 146 -2.60 -5.82 -34.00
CA ASN A 146 -2.66 -5.67 -35.45
C ASN A 146 -1.48 -6.36 -36.16
N GLU A 147 -0.28 -6.22 -35.62
CA GLU A 147 0.93 -6.90 -36.11
C GLU A 147 0.78 -8.42 -36.01
N GLN A 148 0.40 -8.93 -34.83
CA GLN A 148 0.27 -10.37 -34.59
C GLN A 148 -0.85 -10.98 -35.43
N ARG A 149 -1.96 -10.27 -35.64
CA ARG A 149 -3.04 -10.71 -36.54
C ARG A 149 -2.58 -10.85 -37.99
N SER A 150 -1.70 -9.95 -38.44
CA SER A 150 -1.19 -9.97 -39.81
C SER A 150 -0.14 -11.07 -40.02
N ALA A 151 0.76 -11.25 -39.05
CA ALA A 151 1.82 -12.25 -39.10
C ALA A 151 1.32 -13.68 -38.80
N HIS A 152 0.35 -13.83 -37.91
CA HIS A 152 -0.14 -15.10 -37.39
C HIS A 152 -1.68 -15.16 -37.33
N PRO A 153 -2.38 -15.12 -38.49
CA PRO A 153 -3.83 -14.96 -38.54
C PRO A 153 -4.64 -16.09 -37.86
N ASN A 154 -4.04 -17.28 -37.72
CA ASN A 154 -4.68 -18.43 -37.07
C ASN A 154 -4.33 -18.56 -35.57
N GLN A 155 -3.52 -17.64 -35.01
CA GLN A 155 -3.19 -17.65 -33.59
C GLN A 155 -4.36 -17.12 -32.76
N SER A 156 -4.67 -17.81 -31.66
CA SER A 156 -5.74 -17.34 -30.76
C SER A 156 -5.28 -16.10 -29.98
N LEU A 157 -6.22 -15.19 -29.69
CA LEU A 157 -5.98 -14.02 -28.83
C LEU A 157 -5.37 -14.39 -27.48
N LYS A 158 -5.74 -15.56 -26.94
CA LYS A 158 -5.15 -16.13 -25.72
C LYS A 158 -3.62 -16.25 -25.85
N ASN A 159 -3.18 -16.89 -26.92
CA ASN A 159 -1.76 -17.18 -27.13
C ASN A 159 -0.99 -15.90 -27.47
N THR A 160 -1.63 -14.96 -28.18
CA THR A 160 -1.06 -13.64 -28.47
C THR A 160 -0.84 -12.81 -27.20
N LEU A 161 -1.85 -12.70 -26.33
CA LEU A 161 -1.70 -11.99 -25.04
C LEU A 161 -0.72 -12.68 -24.09
N ALA A 162 -0.61 -14.01 -24.16
CA ALA A 162 0.35 -14.78 -23.37
C ALA A 162 1.82 -14.54 -23.77
N MET A 163 2.07 -13.82 -24.87
CA MET A 163 3.42 -13.33 -25.22
C MET A 163 3.83 -12.12 -24.38
N GLN A 164 2.85 -11.37 -23.82
CA GLN A 164 3.08 -10.15 -23.05
C GLN A 164 2.74 -10.31 -21.56
N LEU A 165 1.79 -11.18 -21.23
CA LEU A 165 1.29 -11.41 -19.87
C LEU A 165 1.49 -12.87 -19.43
N PRO A 166 1.62 -13.14 -18.12
CA PRO A 166 1.60 -14.50 -17.60
C PRO A 166 0.36 -15.26 -18.05
N LYS A 167 0.53 -16.48 -18.56
CA LYS A 167 -0.56 -17.31 -19.10
C LYS A 167 -1.76 -17.45 -18.14
N ARG A 168 -1.50 -17.63 -16.84
CA ARG A 168 -2.52 -17.72 -15.79
C ARG A 168 -3.36 -16.44 -15.69
N LEU A 169 -2.72 -15.27 -15.82
CA LEU A 169 -3.40 -13.98 -15.81
C LEU A 169 -4.30 -13.85 -17.05
N VAL A 170 -3.79 -14.18 -18.24
CA VAL A 170 -4.58 -14.15 -19.48
C VAL A 170 -5.81 -15.05 -19.39
N GLU A 171 -5.65 -16.28 -18.89
CA GLU A 171 -6.76 -17.22 -18.69
C GLU A 171 -7.82 -16.68 -17.73
N CYS A 172 -7.41 -16.01 -16.66
CA CYS A 172 -8.31 -15.38 -15.71
C CYS A 172 -9.04 -14.17 -16.33
N LEU A 173 -8.34 -13.30 -17.05
CA LEU A 173 -8.94 -12.14 -17.75
C LEU A 173 -9.97 -12.56 -18.79
N GLN A 174 -9.74 -13.68 -19.49
CA GLN A 174 -10.71 -14.23 -20.44
C GLN A 174 -12.01 -14.70 -19.79
N GLN A 175 -11.94 -15.21 -18.56
CA GLN A 175 -13.14 -15.57 -17.80
C GLN A 175 -13.86 -14.31 -17.33
N LEU A 176 -13.13 -13.32 -16.81
CA LEU A 176 -13.68 -12.04 -16.34
C LEU A 176 -14.44 -11.29 -17.42
N GLY A 177 -13.90 -11.20 -18.64
CA GLY A 177 -14.54 -10.52 -19.76
C GLY A 177 -15.90 -11.12 -20.17
N ARG A 178 -16.17 -12.39 -19.84
CA ARG A 178 -17.46 -13.05 -20.10
C ARG A 178 -18.54 -12.72 -19.06
N TYR A 179 -18.16 -12.19 -17.90
CA TYR A 179 -19.08 -11.81 -16.82
C TYR A 179 -19.38 -10.30 -16.80
N LEU A 180 -18.60 -9.50 -17.54
CA LEU A 180 -18.78 -8.05 -17.68
C LEU A 180 -19.55 -7.64 -18.94
N MET A 181 -19.92 -8.62 -19.78
CA MET A 181 -20.88 -8.49 -20.89
C MET A 181 -22.19 -9.19 -20.52
#